data_AF-A0A6M4X8E9-F1
#
_entry.id   AF-A0A6M4X8E9-F1
#
_cell.length_a   1.000
_cell.length_b   1.000
_cell.length_c   1.000
_cell.angle_alpha   90.00
_cell.angle_beta   90.00
_cell.angle_gamma   90.00
#
_symmetry.space_group_name_H-M   'P 1'
#
loop_
_entity.id
_entity.type
_entity.pdbx_description
1 polymer ?
#
loop_
_entity_poly.entity_id
_entity_poly.type
_entity_poly.pdbx_seq_one_letter_code
_entity_poly.pdbx_strand_id
1 'polypeptide(L)'
;MADEEYEGNEEPREDPSGEDAPQPEPDAPRAVFRMELVDSLPGDRAVVGVEQEGEFMWLASKKHVTQQAVEEFTDQLTRIVSEGWWVQNWPGARG
;
A
#
# COMPACT_ATOMS: atom_id res chain seq x y z
N MET A 1 -43.92 2.93 -34.02
CA MET A 1 -43.16 2.53 -32.82
C MET A 1 -41.73 2.50 -33.28
N ALA A 2 -40.92 3.42 -32.78
CA ALA A 2 -39.53 3.59 -33.22
C ALA A 2 -38.65 2.65 -32.40
N ASP A 3 -37.85 1.84 -33.09
CA ASP A 3 -36.70 1.14 -32.52
C ASP A 3 -35.62 2.18 -32.23
N GLU A 4 -35.40 2.47 -30.94
CA GLU A 4 -34.26 3.26 -30.48
C GLU A 4 -33.07 2.30 -30.28
N GLU A 5 -32.19 2.25 -31.27
CA GLU A 5 -30.88 1.60 -31.16
C GLU A 5 -29.99 2.43 -30.21
N TYR A 6 -29.66 1.85 -29.06
CA TYR A 6 -28.79 2.46 -28.06
C TYR A 6 -27.33 2.29 -28.51
N GLU A 7 -26.79 3.26 -29.24
CA GLU A 7 -25.34 3.34 -29.53
C GLU A 7 -24.60 3.65 -28.22
N GLY A 8 -24.04 2.61 -27.61
CA GLY A 8 -23.17 2.71 -26.45
C GLY A 8 -21.92 3.52 -26.81
N ASN A 9 -21.86 4.75 -26.32
CA ASN A 9 -20.67 5.60 -26.39
C ASN A 9 -19.60 5.01 -25.44
N GLU A 10 -18.81 4.04 -25.92
CA GLU A 10 -17.61 3.56 -25.23
C GLU A 10 -16.52 4.64 -25.37
N GLU A 11 -16.58 5.66 -24.51
CA GLU A 11 -15.42 6.53 -24.32
C GLU A 11 -14.23 5.65 -23.92
N PRO A 12 -13.08 5.72 -24.60
CA PRO A 12 -11.90 4.99 -24.20
C PRO A 12 -11.55 5.43 -22.78
N ARG A 13 -11.62 4.50 -21.82
CA ARG A 13 -10.97 4.73 -20.53
C ARG A 13 -9.49 4.83 -20.86
N GLU A 14 -8.96 6.04 -20.82
CA GLU A 14 -7.53 6.28 -20.80
C GLU A 14 -7.00 5.45 -19.62
N ASP A 15 -6.40 4.31 -19.95
CA ASP A 15 -5.55 3.58 -19.03
C ASP A 15 -4.41 4.55 -18.75
N PRO A 16 -4.26 5.11 -17.54
CA PRO A 16 -3.04 5.81 -17.22
C PRO A 16 -1.99 4.70 -17.07
N SER A 17 -1.48 4.21 -18.21
CA SER A 17 -0.22 3.49 -18.27
C SER A 17 0.76 4.35 -17.50
N GLY A 18 1.05 3.93 -16.27
CA GLY A 18 1.85 4.63 -15.27
C GLY A 18 3.33 4.62 -15.65
N GLU A 19 3.64 5.08 -16.85
CA GLU A 19 4.99 5.15 -17.41
C GLU A 19 5.79 6.35 -16.88
N ASP A 20 5.18 7.22 -16.08
CA ASP A 20 5.84 8.38 -15.48
C ASP A 20 5.78 8.38 -13.95
N ALA A 21 5.70 7.20 -13.33
CA ALA A 21 6.04 7.08 -11.92
C ALA A 21 7.56 7.35 -11.80
N PRO A 22 8.00 8.38 -11.05
CA PRO A 22 9.42 8.68 -10.91
C PRO A 22 10.12 7.43 -10.39
N GLN A 23 11.07 6.91 -11.18
CA GLN A 23 11.85 5.77 -10.73
C GLN A 23 12.66 6.20 -9.50
N PRO A 24 12.64 5.41 -8.42
CA PRO A 24 13.37 5.75 -7.21
C PRO A 24 14.86 5.87 -7.55
N GLU A 25 15.45 7.04 -7.27
CA GLU A 25 16.87 7.26 -7.46
C GLU A 25 17.66 6.24 -6.62
N PRO A 26 18.75 5.66 -7.15
CA PRO A 26 19.46 4.55 -6.52
C PRO A 26 19.98 4.86 -5.10
N ASP A 27 20.23 6.14 -4.79
CA ASP A 27 20.77 6.61 -3.51
C ASP A 27 19.72 7.26 -2.59
N ALA A 28 18.44 7.27 -2.96
CA ALA A 28 17.39 7.77 -2.06
C ALA A 28 17.21 6.82 -0.86
N PRO A 29 17.05 7.33 0.38
CA PRO A 29 16.76 6.49 1.53
C PRO A 29 15.47 5.72 1.29
N ARG A 30 15.59 4.39 1.18
CA ARG A 30 14.45 3.50 1.00
C ARG A 30 13.77 3.30 2.35
N ALA A 31 12.45 3.39 2.36
CA ALA A 31 11.70 3.07 3.56
C ALA A 31 11.98 1.62 4.00
N VAL A 32 11.79 1.32 5.27
CA VAL A 32 11.87 -0.05 5.80
C VAL A 32 10.48 -0.50 6.21
N PHE A 33 10.11 -1.74 5.88
CA PHE A 33 8.90 -2.36 6.38
C PHE A 33 9.18 -3.16 7.65
N ARG A 34 8.28 -3.06 8.64
CA ARG A 34 8.26 -3.94 9.82
C ARG A 34 6.85 -4.36 10.17
N MET A 35 6.70 -5.52 10.79
CA MET A 35 5.44 -5.98 11.35
C MET A 35 5.66 -6.60 12.72
N GLU A 36 4.84 -6.22 13.69
CA GLU A 36 4.92 -6.71 15.07
C GLU A 36 3.59 -7.27 15.54
N LEU A 37 3.64 -8.43 16.21
CA LEU A 37 2.48 -9.02 16.87
C LEU A 37 2.28 -8.43 18.27
N VAL A 38 1.13 -7.81 18.49
CA VAL A 38 0.68 -7.29 19.78
C VAL A 38 -0.53 -8.08 20.29
N ASP A 39 -0.75 -8.09 21.60
CA ASP A 39 -1.82 -8.92 22.19
C ASP A 39 -3.21 -8.48 21.73
N SER A 40 -3.45 -7.18 21.58
CA SER A 40 -4.72 -6.64 21.07
C SER A 40 -4.56 -5.21 20.54
N LEU A 41 -5.48 -4.79 19.67
CA LEU A 41 -5.57 -3.43 19.14
C LEU A 41 -6.91 -2.78 19.52
N PRO A 42 -6.97 -1.44 19.61
CA PRO A 42 -8.21 -0.71 19.88
C PRO A 42 -9.29 -1.00 18.84
N GLY A 43 -10.53 -1.12 19.29
CA GLY A 43 -11.68 -1.35 18.39
C GLY A 43 -11.64 -2.69 17.68
N ASP A 44 -10.97 -3.69 18.26
CA ASP A 44 -10.88 -5.07 17.74
C ASP A 44 -10.28 -5.16 16.32
N ARG A 45 -9.44 -4.19 15.95
CA ARG A 45 -8.78 -4.18 14.64
C ARG A 45 -7.79 -5.34 14.52
N ALA A 46 -7.66 -5.88 13.31
CA ALA A 46 -6.67 -6.90 13.00
C ALA A 46 -5.27 -6.29 12.84
N VAL A 47 -5.16 -5.15 12.17
CA VAL A 47 -3.89 -4.44 11.89
C VAL A 47 -4.09 -2.92 11.98
N VAL A 48 -3.06 -2.21 12.43
CA VAL A 48 -2.94 -0.74 12.35
C VAL A 48 -1.59 -0.39 11.75
N GLY A 49 -1.59 0.46 10.72
CA GLY A 49 -0.38 1.04 10.15
C GLY A 49 0.12 2.24 10.96
N VAL A 50 1.42 2.25 11.22
CA VAL A 50 2.16 3.34 11.83
C VAL A 50 3.25 3.73 10.84
N GLU A 51 3.08 4.87 10.20
CA GLU A 51 4.05 5.40 9.24
C GLU A 51 4.84 6.52 9.90
N GLN A 52 6.16 6.47 9.72
CA GLN A 52 7.10 7.53 10.10
C GLN A 52 8.09 7.75 8.94
N GLU A 53 8.81 8.86 8.95
CA GLU A 53 9.76 9.15 7.88
C GLU A 53 10.81 8.03 7.78
N GLY A 54 10.89 7.38 6.61
CA GLY A 54 11.83 6.28 6.35
C GLY A 54 11.44 4.92 6.93
N GLU A 55 10.29 4.79 7.60
CA GLU A 55 9.82 3.50 8.14
C GLU A 55 8.30 3.38 8.11
N PHE A 56 7.84 2.20 7.70
CA PHE A 56 6.44 1.82 7.76
C PHE A 56 6.29 0.55 8.59
N MET A 57 5.50 0.64 9.65
CA MET A 57 5.29 -0.46 10.60
C MET A 57 3.81 -0.87 10.66
N TRP A 58 3.55 -2.17 10.68
CA TRP A 58 2.24 -2.73 10.99
C TRP A 58 2.21 -3.37 12.38
N LEU A 59 1.34 -2.88 13.23
CA LEU A 59 0.99 -3.57 14.48
C LEU A 59 -0.18 -4.51 14.20
N ALA A 60 0.00 -5.80 14.45
CA ALA A 60 -0.98 -6.84 14.16
C ALA A 60 -1.45 -7.54 15.44
N SER A 61 -2.76 -7.71 15.60
CA SER A 61 -3.31 -8.36 16.77
C SER A 61 -3.17 -9.88 16.68
N LYS A 62 -2.59 -10.51 17.71
CA LYS A 62 -2.52 -11.97 17.89
C LYS A 62 -3.88 -12.67 17.89
N LYS A 63 -4.98 -11.93 18.13
CA LYS A 63 -6.35 -12.47 18.05
C LYS A 63 -6.78 -12.78 16.62
N HIS A 64 -6.20 -12.10 15.64
CA HIS A 64 -6.64 -12.10 14.26
C HIS A 64 -5.57 -12.58 13.29
N VAL A 65 -4.29 -12.37 13.63
CA VAL A 65 -3.15 -12.62 12.76
C VAL A 65 -2.24 -13.65 13.41
N THR A 66 -1.90 -14.68 12.64
CA THR A 66 -0.96 -15.73 13.07
C THR A 66 0.47 -15.27 12.88
N GLN A 67 1.40 -15.93 13.58
CA GLN A 67 2.83 -15.72 13.37
C GLN A 67 3.25 -16.00 11.91
N GLN A 68 2.71 -17.07 11.31
CA GLN A 68 2.96 -17.39 9.90
C GLN A 68 2.53 -16.26 8.97
N ALA A 69 1.34 -15.68 9.18
CA ALA A 69 0.88 -14.57 8.36
C ALA A 69 1.82 -13.36 8.49
N VAL A 70 2.33 -13.07 9.70
CA VAL A 70 3.31 -11.99 9.89
C VAL A 70 4.59 -12.24 9.11
N GLU A 71 5.11 -13.47 9.12
CA GLU A 71 6.30 -13.84 8.37
C GLU A 71 6.09 -13.67 6.86
N GLU A 72 4.97 -14.18 6.33
CA GLU A 72 4.62 -14.09 4.91
C GLU A 72 4.41 -12.64 4.45
N PHE A 73 3.68 -11.83 5.23
CA PHE A 73 3.49 -10.41 4.93
C PHE A 73 4.81 -9.63 5.00
N THR A 74 5.66 -9.93 5.98
CA THR A 74 6.96 -9.27 6.12
C THR A 74 7.84 -9.56 4.92
N ASP A 75 7.92 -10.80 4.45
CA ASP A 75 8.71 -11.16 3.28
C ASP A 75 8.22 -10.41 2.01
N GLN A 76 6.91 -10.44 1.76
CA GLN A 76 6.32 -9.79 0.58
C GLN A 76 6.46 -8.27 0.60
N LEU A 77 6.14 -7.62 1.73
CA LEU A 77 6.15 -6.16 1.83
C LEU A 77 7.58 -5.61 1.91
N THR A 78 8.51 -6.34 2.53
CA THR A 78 9.93 -5.96 2.51
C THR A 78 10.43 -5.88 1.07
N ARG A 79 10.04 -6.83 0.21
CA ARG A 79 10.39 -6.78 -1.21
C ARG A 79 9.80 -5.55 -1.91
N ILE A 80 8.51 -5.30 -1.74
CA ILE A 80 7.83 -4.15 -2.36
C ILE A 80 8.48 -2.82 -1.94
N VAL A 81 8.75 -2.67 -0.64
CA VAL A 81 9.34 -1.45 -0.10
C VAL A 81 10.81 -1.33 -0.51
N SER A 82 11.59 -2.41 -0.46
CA SER A 82 13.00 -2.39 -0.87
C SER A 82 13.20 -2.20 -2.36
N GLU A 83 12.25 -2.59 -3.22
CA GLU A 83 12.26 -2.31 -4.65
C GLU A 83 11.84 -0.86 -4.97
N GLY A 84 11.39 -0.10 -3.96
CA GLY A 84 10.98 1.31 -4.08
C GLY A 84 9.60 1.48 -4.72
N TRP A 85 8.78 0.42 -4.72
CA TRP A 85 7.42 0.46 -5.24
C TRP A 85 6.41 1.02 -4.23
N TRP A 86 6.88 1.26 -2.99
CA TRP A 86 6.12 1.91 -1.94
C TRP A 86 6.50 3.39 -1.84
N VAL A 87 5.50 4.26 -1.98
CA VAL A 87 5.65 5.71 -1.81
C VAL A 87 4.77 6.16 -0.66
N GLN A 88 5.39 6.73 0.39
CA GLN A 88 4.64 7.36 1.48
C GLN A 88 4.07 8.71 1.01
N ASN A 89 2.76 8.80 0.87
CA ASN A 89 2.08 10.02 0.42
C ASN A 89 1.42 10.73 1.60
N TRP A 90 2.14 11.69 2.18
CA TRP A 90 1.63 12.51 3.27
C TRP A 90 1.02 13.82 2.75
N PRO A 91 -0.31 14.03 2.86
CA PRO A 91 -0.90 15.33 2.59
C PRO A 91 -0.44 16.32 3.68
N GLY A 92 0.62 17.09 3.41
CA GLY A 92 1.18 18.09 4.33
C GLY A 92 2.70 18.21 4.36
N ALA A 93 3.45 17.32 3.70
CA ALA A 93 4.93 17.40 3.64
C ALA A 93 5.47 18.40 2.60
N ARG A 94 4.73 19.48 2.32
CA ARG A 94 5.23 20.67 1.63
C ARG A 94 5.34 21.80 2.65
N GLY A 95 6.55 22.01 3.15
CA GLY A 95 6.99 23.31 3.67
C GLY A 95 7.48 24.18 2.53
#